data_AF-A0A3B9FIC5-F1
#
_entry.id   AF-A0A3B9FIC5-F1
#
_cell.length_a   1.000
_cell.length_b   1.000
_cell.length_c   1.000
_cell.angle_alpha   90.00
_cell.angle_beta   90.00
_cell.angle_gamma   90.00
#
_symmetry.space_group_name_H-M   'P 1'
#
loop_
_entity.id
_entity.type
_entity.pdbx_description
1 polymer ?
#
loop_
_entity_poly.entity_id
_entity_poly.type
_entity_poly.pdbx_seq_one_letter_code
_entity_poly.pdbx_strand_id
1 'polypeptide(L)' 'GLLMRTPRGRCLSVAGWAYLGMTPPAAATKQLDLLTRIAGDDADIE' A
#
# COMPACT_ATOMS: atom_id res chain seq x y z
N GLY A 1 3.19 -8.33 -3.22
CA GLY A 1 2.01 -9.00 -3.82
C GLY A 1 1.03 -7.96 -4.38
N LEU A 2 -0.06 -8.39 -5.05
CA LEU A 2 -1.04 -7.47 -5.69
C LEU A 2 -1.93 -6.73 -4.68
N LEU A 3 -2.13 -7.32 -3.50
CA LEU A 3 -2.93 -6.75 -2.41
C LEU A 3 -2.06 -6.57 -1.16
N MET A 4 -2.34 -5.50 -0.42
CA MET A 4 -1.77 -5.19 0.89
C MET A 4 -2.86 -5.30 1.96
N ARG A 5 -2.48 -5.80 3.13
CA ARG A 5 -3.36 -5.83 4.30
C ARG A 5 -3.25 -4.49 5.04
N THR A 6 -4.39 -3.98 5.48
CA THR A 6 -4.50 -2.73 6.26
C THR A 6 -5.51 -2.95 7.37
N PRO A 7 -5.51 -2.14 8.45
CA PRO A 7 -6.51 -2.25 9.52
C PRO A 7 -7.96 -2.10 9.03
N ARG A 8 -8.17 -1.44 7.88
CA ARG A 8 -9.50 -1.23 7.29
C ARG A 8 -9.88 -2.25 6.20
N GLY A 9 -9.06 -3.27 5.98
CA GLY A 9 -9.30 -4.31 4.97
C GLY A 9 -8.13 -4.52 4.03
N ARG A 10 -8.40 -4.67 2.73
CA ARG A 10 -7.36 -4.90 1.71
C ARG A 10 -7.30 -3.73 0.74
N CYS A 11 -6.09 -3.28 0.45
CA CYS A 11 -5.83 -2.26 -0.57
C CYS A 11 -4.98 -2.83 -1.69
N LEU A 12 -5.14 -2.27 -2.88
CA LEU A 12 -4.31 -2.59 -4.03
C LEU A 12 -2.90 -2.01 -3.85
N SER A 13 -1.87 -2.82 -4.13
CA SER A 13 -0.48 -2.35 -4.17
C SER A 13 -0.18 -1.62 -5.48
N VAL A 14 0.96 -0.92 -5.57
CA VAL A 14 1.42 -0.34 -6.85
C VAL A 14 1.44 -1.40 -7.96
N ALA A 15 1.96 -2.59 -7.64
CA ALA A 15 2.01 -3.70 -8.59
C ALA A 15 0.63 -4.20 -9.01
N GLY A 16 -0.35 -4.18 -8.09
CA GLY A 16 -1.72 -4.56 -8.45
C GLY A 16 -2.43 -3.51 -9.31
N TRP A 17 -2.16 -2.22 -9.10
CA TRP A 17 -2.68 -1.16 -9.99
C TRP A 17 -2.10 -1.31 -11.40
N ALA A 18 -0.78 -1.53 -11.49
CA ALA A 18 -0.10 -1.81 -12.76
C ALA A 18 -0.64 -3.07 -13.45
N TYR A 19 -0.95 -4.13 -12.69
CA TYR A 19 -1.55 -5.36 -13.23
C TYR A 19 -2.93 -5.13 -13.86
N LEU A 20 -3.70 -4.19 -13.33
CA LEU A 20 -4.98 -3.77 -13.91
C LEU A 20 -4.83 -2.78 -15.09
N GLY A 21 -3.60 -2.40 -15.44
CA GLY A 21 -3.34 -1.36 -16.44
C GLY A 21 -3.82 0.02 -16.00
N MET A 22 -3.98 0.24 -14.69
CA MET A 22 -4.51 1.46 -14.11
C MET A 22 -3.43 2.20 -13.32
N THR A 23 -3.45 3.52 -13.38
CA THR A 23 -2.63 4.36 -12.50
C THR A 23 -3.35 4.59 -11.17
N PRO A 24 -2.70 4.42 -10.01
CA PRO A 24 -3.32 4.68 -8.73
C PRO A 24 -3.76 6.15 -8.62
N PRO A 25 -4.98 6.43 -8.12
CA PRO A 25 -5.43 7.80 -7.91
C PRO A 25 -4.59 8.47 -6.80
N ALA A 26 -4.45 9.80 -6.85
CA ALA A 26 -3.58 10.55 -5.93
C ALA A 26 -3.87 10.29 -4.44
N ALA A 27 -5.14 10.07 -4.08
CA ALA A 27 -5.54 9.69 -2.72
C ALA A 27 -4.98 8.31 -2.32
N ALA A 28 -4.97 7.33 -3.22
CA ALA A 28 -4.39 6.01 -2.98
C ALA A 28 -2.86 6.08 -2.88
N THR A 29 -2.20 6.92 -3.68
CA THR A 29 -0.75 7.12 -3.60
C THR A 29 -0.31 7.65 -2.23
N LYS A 30 -1.02 8.63 -1.67
CA LYS A 30 -0.77 9.13 -0.31
C LYS A 30 -0.93 8.02 0.73
N GLN A 31 -1.97 7.21 0.60
CA GLN A 31 -2.20 6.10 1.52
C GLN A 31 -1.10 5.02 1.41
N LEU A 32 -0.62 4.73 0.20
CA LEU A 32 0.49 3.81 0.00
C LEU A 32 1.77 4.28 0.69
N ASP A 33 2.12 5.56 0.55
CA ASP A 33 3.28 6.16 1.23
C ASP A 33 3.17 6.01 2.76
N LEU A 34 1.99 6.29 3.33
CA LEU A 34 1.75 6.10 4.77
C LEU A 34 1.87 4.64 5.21
N LEU A 35 1.32 3.71 4.42
CA LEU A 35 1.40 2.27 4.72
C LEU A 35 2.84 1.76 4.65
N THR A 36 3.65 2.28 3.73
CA THR A 36 5.08 1.97 3.64
C THR A 36 5.84 2.44 4.88
N ARG A 37 5.51 3.61 5.44
CA ARG A 37 6.13 4.14 6.66
C ARG A 37 5.77 3.31 7.89
N ILE A 38 4.49 2.99 8.07
CA ILE A 38 4.02 2.17 9.21
C ILE A 38 4.68 0.78 9.18
N ALA A 39 4.75 0.15 8.00
CA ALA A 39 5.39 -1.16 7.87
C ALA A 39 6.92 -1.12 8.14
N GLY A 40 7.55 0.05 8.02
CA GLY A 40 8.96 0.24 8.40
C GLY A 40 9.13 0.49 9.90
N ASP A 41 8.28 1.32 10.51
CA ASP A 41 8.34 1.64 11.94
C ASP A 41 8.07 0.42 12.84
N ASP A 42 7.18 -0.50 12.44
CA ASP A 42 6.93 -1.74 13.17
C ASP A 42 8.09 -2.75 13.06
N ALA A 43 8.99 -2.59 12.07
CA ALA A 43 10.11 -3.51 11.84
C ALA A 43 11.37 -3.19 12.68
N ASP A 44 11.41 -2.01 13.31
CA ASP A 44 12.54 -1.52 14.10
C ASP A 44 12.36 -1.72 15.62
N ILE A 45 11.30 -2.43 16.05
CA ILE A 45 11.06 -2.82 17.44
C ILE A 45 11.52 -4.27 17.64
N GLU A 46 12.84 -4.49 17.76
CA GLU A 46 13.44 -5.74 18.25
C GLU A 46 13.77 -5.66 19.75
#